data_AF-A0A2D6JQQ2-F1
#
_entry.id   AF-A0A2D6JQQ2-F1
#
_cell.length_a   1.000
_cell.length_b   1.000
_cell.length_c   1.000
_cell.angle_alpha   90.00
_cell.angle_beta   90.00
_cell.angle_gamma   90.00
#
_symmetry.space_group_name_H-M   'P 1'
#
loop_
_entity.id
_entity.type
_entity.pdbx_description
1 polymer ?
#
loop_
_entity_poly.entity_id
_entity_poly.type
_entity_poly.pdbx_seq_one_letter_code
_entity_poly.pdbx_strand_id
1 'polypeptide(L)'
;MDTSALLGELYQARFDDLKGIAQQHGVAKTGPVESLRARLIQHLIFPDWDFSPAGLRSISNSDLGEILGLFGIKKSGSIKARRQRLHLHLNHDPKSLAIERLDEMTRDELHAMCKDLELTLSGNKQALLARVAGVLASQENAWGKVKKSLRRPRGPVRVPKVTAVAPAPKIPETVEETVSTFVDDHSEGWTYEDEVSLKEDLASIGHDVSSSQSDAALEDQLRPELTQASTSVPPMIQHTSEGEPHSLEIETALMELRERTAEIHAMARDFLMVSSTTNQDDMNAFIQSLRSQGFATDLPPVHQAVAQMIMELDFRVQNESNAAIALPQSWSEREALRRFEEVRSTLRDRLENILALHASDVVKARMAFEEEGRELNLDLRVPSVSGRLHALFDLHIEIAESQALHDPVVQRRERMMRILHRGAVHMPENERMTIERLERNIASFEELVQTVLESGEDGFNEAQQALVIRFLESKGYEVNTAQLRPRVLACAGILGAELGYLSPSEVPRIAPGVLVTETEVDAIVTELKSLAASFKPVSNEVHEEEAEVAESVADASDSLARVRGKIDRVDELLNRLNG
;
A
#
# COMPACT_ATOMS: atom_id res chain seq x y z
N MET A 1 17.66 29.81 -42.38
CA MET A 1 16.23 30.11 -42.20
C MET A 1 15.85 29.65 -40.81
N ASP A 2 15.06 30.43 -40.07
CA ASP A 2 14.60 30.02 -38.74
C ASP A 2 13.76 28.74 -38.86
N THR A 3 14.19 27.67 -38.18
CA THR A 3 13.51 26.36 -38.19
C THR A 3 12.04 26.46 -37.78
N SER A 4 11.73 27.40 -36.89
CA SER A 4 10.36 27.73 -36.47
C SER A 4 9.52 28.32 -37.61
N ALA A 5 10.09 29.20 -38.43
CA ALA A 5 9.40 29.82 -39.56
C ALA A 5 9.11 28.78 -40.66
N LEU A 6 10.09 27.92 -40.95
CA LEU A 6 9.96 26.83 -41.92
C LEU A 6 8.91 25.79 -41.49
N LEU A 7 8.90 25.40 -40.21
CA LEU A 7 7.88 24.49 -39.67
C LEU A 7 6.47 25.11 -39.76
N GLY A 8 6.35 26.41 -39.47
CA GLY A 8 5.12 27.16 -39.62
C GLY A 8 4.61 27.19 -41.06
N GLU A 9 5.50 27.41 -42.02
CA GLU A 9 5.20 27.39 -43.46
C GLU A 9 4.70 26.01 -43.90
N LEU A 10 5.39 24.93 -43.51
CA LEU A 10 4.99 23.56 -43.86
C LEU A 10 3.60 23.17 -43.32
N TYR A 11 3.24 23.62 -42.11
CA TYR A 11 1.92 23.34 -41.54
C TYR A 11 0.78 24.21 -42.08
N GLN A 12 1.08 25.42 -42.57
CA GLN A 12 0.10 26.36 -43.13
C GLN A 12 -0.09 26.21 -44.65
N ALA A 13 0.91 25.68 -45.36
CA ALA A 13 0.89 25.48 -46.81
C ALA A 13 -0.26 24.57 -47.27
N ARG A 14 -0.84 24.92 -48.43
CA ARG A 14 -1.83 24.09 -49.11
C ARG A 14 -1.14 22.91 -49.79
N PHE A 15 -1.91 21.90 -50.18
CA PHE A 15 -1.35 20.68 -50.77
C PHE A 15 -0.56 20.92 -52.06
N ASP A 16 -1.01 21.87 -52.90
CA ASP A 16 -0.31 22.21 -54.15
C ASP A 16 1.01 22.93 -53.87
N ASP A 17 1.06 23.79 -52.85
CA ASP A 17 2.29 24.46 -52.41
C ASP A 17 3.29 23.44 -51.85
N LEU A 18 2.82 22.48 -51.04
CA LEU A 18 3.65 21.39 -50.52
C LEU A 18 4.25 20.52 -51.63
N LYS A 19 3.51 20.29 -52.72
CA LYS A 19 4.03 19.58 -53.91
C LYS A 19 5.09 20.41 -54.65
N GLY A 20 4.92 21.74 -54.68
CA GLY A 20 5.92 22.67 -55.19
C GLY A 20 7.21 22.62 -54.39
N ILE A 21 7.11 22.71 -53.06
CA ILE A 21 8.24 22.59 -52.12
C ILE A 21 8.92 21.22 -52.27
N ALA A 22 8.14 20.13 -52.33
CA ALA A 22 8.67 18.79 -52.55
C ALA A 22 9.42 18.65 -53.89
N GLN A 23 8.94 19.30 -54.95
CA GLN A 23 9.64 19.31 -56.25
C GLN A 23 10.96 20.06 -56.19
N GLN A 24 11.01 21.18 -55.48
CA GLN A 24 12.22 21.99 -55.31
C GLN A 24 13.30 21.25 -54.51
N HIS A 25 12.88 20.46 -53.52
CA HIS A 25 13.78 19.71 -52.64
C HIS A 25 13.99 18.24 -53.02
N GLY A 26 13.48 17.80 -54.18
CA GLY A 26 13.70 16.42 -54.68
C GLY A 26 12.98 15.33 -53.89
N VAL A 27 11.93 15.66 -53.15
CA VAL A 27 11.15 14.72 -52.32
C VAL A 27 9.98 14.12 -53.11
N ALA A 28 9.73 12.81 -52.94
CA ALA A 28 8.64 12.11 -53.61
C ALA A 28 7.26 12.73 -53.28
N LYS A 29 6.44 12.97 -54.30
CA LYS A 29 5.10 13.61 -54.20
C LYS A 29 3.96 12.64 -53.85
N THR A 30 4.29 11.42 -53.46
CA THR A 30 3.32 10.32 -53.25
C THR A 30 2.74 10.34 -51.84
N GLY A 31 1.43 10.13 -51.73
CA GLY A 31 0.71 9.98 -50.47
C GLY A 31 -0.24 11.14 -50.13
N PRO A 32 -0.97 11.03 -49.00
CA PRO A 32 -1.85 12.07 -48.50
C PRO A 32 -1.07 13.27 -47.94
N VAL A 33 -1.79 14.38 -47.72
CA VAL A 33 -1.22 15.68 -47.34
C VAL A 33 -0.30 15.60 -46.11
N GLU A 34 -0.69 14.84 -45.08
CA GLU A 34 0.08 14.75 -43.83
C GLU A 34 1.35 13.92 -43.99
N SER A 35 1.34 12.88 -44.82
CA SER A 35 2.51 12.03 -45.07
C SER A 35 3.54 12.75 -45.96
N LEU A 36 3.08 13.59 -46.89
CA LEU A 36 3.95 14.51 -47.63
C LEU A 36 4.57 15.56 -46.69
N ARG A 37 3.79 16.10 -45.74
CA ARG A 37 4.30 17.02 -44.71
C ARG A 37 5.34 16.36 -43.81
N ALA A 38 5.07 15.16 -43.31
CA ALA A 38 5.99 14.43 -42.45
C ALA A 38 7.33 14.18 -43.16
N ARG A 39 7.28 13.80 -44.45
CA ARG A 39 8.49 13.62 -45.28
C ARG A 39 9.27 14.92 -45.52
N LEU A 40 8.57 16.04 -45.71
CA LEU A 40 9.20 17.36 -45.83
C LEU A 40 9.81 17.82 -44.51
N ILE A 41 9.15 17.60 -43.38
CA ILE A 41 9.67 17.89 -42.04
C ILE A 41 10.92 17.04 -41.78
N GLN A 42 10.88 15.75 -42.09
CA GLN A 42 12.05 14.87 -42.00
C GLN A 42 13.23 15.43 -42.81
N HIS A 43 13.02 15.75 -44.09
CA HIS A 43 14.09 16.17 -44.99
C HIS A 43 14.62 17.59 -44.72
N LEU A 44 13.77 18.52 -44.28
CA LEU A 44 14.13 19.94 -44.14
C LEU A 44 14.49 20.36 -42.72
N ILE A 45 13.94 19.68 -41.70
CA ILE A 45 14.11 20.04 -40.29
C ILE A 45 15.04 19.04 -39.58
N PHE A 46 15.07 17.79 -40.03
CA PHE A 46 15.88 16.72 -39.45
C PHE A 46 16.80 16.03 -40.48
N PRO A 47 17.68 16.77 -41.18
CA PRO A 47 18.56 16.16 -42.19
C PRO A 47 19.57 15.17 -41.59
N ASP A 48 19.96 15.38 -40.33
CA ASP A 48 21.02 14.61 -39.65
C ASP A 48 20.48 13.43 -38.83
N TRP A 49 19.16 13.25 -38.73
CA TRP A 49 18.54 12.21 -37.91
C TRP A 49 18.18 10.98 -38.75
N ASP A 50 18.59 9.80 -38.29
CA ASP A 50 18.17 8.54 -38.88
C ASP A 50 16.83 8.07 -38.28
N PHE A 51 15.78 8.07 -39.11
CA PHE A 51 14.45 7.55 -38.76
C PHE A 51 14.22 6.11 -39.22
N SER A 52 15.27 5.39 -39.63
CA SER A 52 15.19 3.94 -39.87
C SER A 52 14.78 3.18 -38.59
N PRO A 53 14.23 1.96 -38.67
CA PRO A 53 13.92 1.17 -37.48
C PRO A 53 15.11 0.96 -36.54
N ALA A 54 16.34 0.96 -37.07
CA ALA A 54 17.58 0.89 -36.28
C ALA A 54 17.93 2.24 -35.67
N GLY A 55 17.84 3.33 -36.44
CA GLY A 55 18.08 4.69 -35.96
C GLY A 55 17.09 5.13 -34.88
N LEU A 56 15.82 4.72 -34.97
CA LEU A 56 14.81 4.99 -33.94
C LEU A 56 15.15 4.36 -32.58
N ARG A 57 15.94 3.28 -32.55
CA ARG A 57 16.40 2.64 -31.31
C ARG A 57 17.50 3.44 -30.60
N SER A 58 18.33 4.17 -31.34
CA SER A 58 19.40 4.99 -30.76
C SER A 58 18.94 6.36 -30.27
N ILE A 59 17.69 6.76 -30.53
CA ILE A 59 17.15 8.05 -30.08
C ILE A 59 16.78 7.99 -28.59
N SER A 60 17.25 8.98 -27.82
CA SER A 60 16.91 9.13 -26.40
C SER A 60 15.42 9.41 -26.16
N ASN A 61 14.89 9.07 -24.99
CA ASN A 61 13.46 9.26 -24.69
C ASN A 61 13.04 10.74 -24.65
N SER A 62 13.95 11.63 -24.23
CA SER A 62 13.72 13.09 -24.23
C SER A 62 13.60 13.61 -25.66
N ASP A 63 14.55 13.26 -26.54
CA ASP A 63 14.58 13.72 -27.92
C ASP A 63 13.39 13.18 -28.70
N LEU A 64 12.99 11.93 -28.46
CA LEU A 64 11.82 11.32 -29.08
C LEU A 64 10.53 12.10 -28.74
N GLY A 65 10.42 12.61 -27.50
CA GLY A 65 9.29 13.46 -27.08
C GLY A 65 9.28 14.82 -27.78
N GLU A 66 10.44 15.40 -28.02
CA GLU A 66 10.59 16.66 -28.77
C GLU A 66 10.27 16.48 -30.25
N ILE A 67 10.83 15.44 -30.88
CA ILE A 67 10.59 15.04 -32.28
C ILE A 67 9.09 14.80 -32.53
N LEU A 68 8.43 14.00 -31.69
CA LEU A 68 6.98 13.78 -31.77
C LEU A 68 6.18 15.09 -31.67
N GLY A 69 6.70 16.05 -30.89
CA GLY A 69 6.14 17.39 -30.78
C GLY A 69 6.21 18.20 -32.07
N LEU A 70 7.33 18.09 -32.78
CA LEU A 70 7.60 18.79 -34.04
C LEU A 70 6.75 18.21 -35.18
N PHE A 71 6.53 16.89 -35.19
CA PHE A 71 5.56 16.22 -36.06
C PHE A 71 4.09 16.41 -35.65
N GLY A 72 3.85 17.05 -34.49
CA GLY A 72 2.51 17.40 -34.05
C GLY A 72 1.62 16.25 -33.61
N ILE A 73 2.25 15.15 -33.21
CA ILE A 73 1.62 13.93 -32.71
C ILE A 73 1.76 13.84 -31.18
N LYS A 74 1.14 12.83 -30.56
CA LYS A 74 1.11 12.69 -29.10
C LYS A 74 2.52 12.43 -28.54
N LYS A 75 2.96 13.21 -27.55
CA LYS A 75 4.29 13.10 -26.91
C LYS A 75 4.38 12.06 -25.79
N SER A 76 3.25 11.72 -25.16
CA SER A 76 3.21 10.85 -23.98
C SER A 76 3.17 9.35 -24.33
N GLY A 77 3.66 8.51 -23.41
CA GLY A 77 3.78 7.06 -23.55
C GLY A 77 5.19 6.55 -23.25
N SER A 78 5.34 5.23 -23.15
CA SER A 78 6.65 4.56 -23.02
C SER A 78 7.54 4.81 -24.24
N ILE A 79 8.85 4.62 -24.09
CA ILE A 79 9.81 4.79 -25.19
C ILE A 79 9.43 3.94 -26.42
N LYS A 80 9.03 2.69 -26.19
CA LYS A 80 8.51 1.77 -27.21
C LYS A 80 7.26 2.31 -27.90
N ALA A 81 6.27 2.77 -27.13
CA ALA A 81 5.03 3.34 -27.68
C ALA A 81 5.28 4.62 -28.49
N ARG A 82 6.28 5.42 -28.10
CA ARG A 82 6.71 6.62 -28.84
C ARG A 82 7.42 6.26 -30.15
N ARG A 83 8.31 5.25 -30.15
CA ARG A 83 8.99 4.76 -31.36
C ARG A 83 8.01 4.19 -32.38
N GLN A 84 7.12 3.31 -31.93
CA GLN A 84 6.05 2.74 -32.76
C GLN A 84 5.19 3.84 -33.39
N ARG A 85 4.81 4.87 -32.61
CA ARG A 85 4.02 5.99 -33.11
C ARG A 85 4.74 6.82 -34.17
N LEU A 86 6.04 7.10 -33.96
CA LEU A 86 6.85 7.84 -34.92
C LEU A 86 7.01 7.03 -36.21
N HIS A 87 7.31 5.74 -36.11
CA HIS A 87 7.40 4.83 -37.25
C HIS A 87 6.09 4.78 -38.06
N LEU A 88 4.95 4.59 -37.37
CA LEU A 88 3.63 4.59 -38.00
C LEU A 88 3.32 5.92 -38.69
N HIS A 89 3.70 7.06 -38.10
CA HIS A 89 3.45 8.37 -38.68
C HIS A 89 4.28 8.68 -39.93
N LEU A 90 5.50 8.14 -40.02
CA LEU A 90 6.40 8.38 -41.14
C LEU A 90 6.13 7.43 -42.31
N ASN A 91 5.81 6.17 -42.02
CA ASN A 91 5.79 5.10 -43.02
C ASN A 91 4.38 4.64 -43.43
N HIS A 92 3.36 4.92 -42.62
CA HIS A 92 2.01 4.42 -42.85
C HIS A 92 0.94 5.52 -42.85
N ASP A 93 -0.17 5.26 -43.54
CA ASP A 93 -1.33 6.14 -43.51
C ASP A 93 -2.44 5.54 -42.64
N PRO A 94 -3.06 6.32 -41.73
CA PRO A 94 -4.11 5.84 -40.82
C PRO A 94 -5.40 5.43 -41.54
N LYS A 95 -5.58 5.81 -42.82
CA LYS A 95 -6.70 5.38 -43.67
C LYS A 95 -6.39 4.11 -44.45
N SER A 96 -5.11 3.81 -44.68
CA SER A 96 -4.67 2.63 -45.44
C SER A 96 -4.48 1.42 -44.52
N LEU A 97 -3.92 1.66 -43.33
CA LEU A 97 -3.59 0.65 -42.34
C LEU A 97 -4.65 0.67 -41.22
N ALA A 98 -5.84 0.16 -41.56
CA ALA A 98 -6.96 0.01 -40.63
C ALA A 98 -7.08 -1.45 -40.18
N ILE A 99 -7.59 -1.67 -38.96
CA ILE A 99 -7.74 -3.00 -38.33
C ILE A 99 -8.44 -4.01 -39.26
N GLU A 100 -9.44 -3.55 -40.01
CA GLU A 100 -10.24 -4.34 -40.95
C GLU A 100 -9.45 -4.86 -42.17
N ARG A 101 -8.36 -4.18 -42.55
CA ARG A 101 -7.55 -4.53 -43.74
C ARG A 101 -6.32 -5.37 -43.41
N LEU A 102 -6.05 -5.65 -42.13
CA LEU A 102 -4.90 -6.50 -41.75
C LEU A 102 -5.11 -7.98 -42.12
N ASP A 103 -6.34 -8.43 -42.29
CA ASP A 103 -6.61 -9.82 -42.68
C ASP A 103 -6.21 -10.11 -44.14
N GLU A 104 -6.24 -9.08 -44.99
CA GLU A 104 -5.79 -9.13 -46.40
C GLU A 104 -4.27 -9.28 -46.53
N MET A 105 -3.49 -8.94 -45.49
CA MET A 105 -2.03 -8.98 -45.53
C MET A 105 -1.49 -10.41 -45.44
N THR A 106 -0.37 -10.65 -46.11
CA THR A 106 0.33 -11.94 -46.05
C THR A 106 1.07 -12.11 -44.71
N ARG A 107 1.41 -13.36 -44.35
CA ARG A 107 2.19 -13.64 -43.13
C ARG A 107 3.53 -12.92 -43.13
N ASP A 108 4.18 -12.82 -44.28
CA ASP A 108 5.53 -12.25 -44.39
C ASP A 108 5.48 -10.72 -44.28
N GLU A 109 4.43 -10.08 -44.78
CA GLU A 109 4.18 -8.64 -44.56
C GLU A 109 3.85 -8.33 -43.09
N LEU A 110 3.04 -9.17 -42.43
CA LEU A 110 2.77 -9.06 -40.99
C LEU A 110 4.05 -9.27 -40.16
N HIS A 111 4.92 -10.18 -40.59
CA HIS A 111 6.20 -10.43 -39.94
C HIS A 111 7.16 -9.23 -40.08
N ALA A 112 7.21 -8.60 -41.26
CA ALA A 112 7.95 -7.36 -41.47
C ALA A 112 7.44 -6.23 -40.57
N MET A 113 6.11 -6.05 -40.48
CA MET A 113 5.54 -5.06 -39.56
C MET A 113 5.81 -5.36 -38.09
N CYS A 114 5.78 -6.62 -37.67
CA CYS A 114 6.17 -6.98 -36.30
C CYS A 114 7.64 -6.65 -36.02
N LYS A 115 8.52 -6.83 -37.00
CA LYS A 115 9.94 -6.47 -36.89
C LYS A 115 10.13 -4.96 -36.69
N ASP A 116 9.42 -4.16 -37.48
CA ASP A 116 9.52 -2.71 -37.46
C ASP A 116 8.84 -2.08 -36.22
N LEU A 117 7.80 -2.73 -35.68
CA LEU A 117 7.09 -2.31 -34.47
C LEU A 117 7.68 -2.88 -33.16
N GLU A 118 8.82 -3.58 -33.22
CA GLU A 118 9.48 -4.20 -32.06
C GLU A 118 8.57 -5.19 -31.31
N LEU A 119 7.82 -5.99 -32.07
CA LEU A 119 6.93 -7.04 -31.58
C LEU A 119 7.57 -8.42 -31.72
N THR A 120 7.08 -9.38 -30.94
CA THR A 120 7.55 -10.77 -31.02
C THR A 120 7.23 -11.36 -32.40
N LEU A 121 8.24 -11.96 -33.02
CA LEU A 121 8.19 -12.50 -34.39
C LEU A 121 7.63 -13.94 -34.46
N SER A 122 7.44 -14.61 -33.31
CA SER A 122 6.99 -16.00 -33.24
C SER A 122 5.47 -16.13 -33.33
N GLY A 123 4.97 -17.12 -34.07
CA GLY A 123 3.54 -17.48 -34.09
C GLY A 123 2.95 -17.72 -35.47
N ASN A 124 1.67 -18.08 -35.50
CA ASN A 124 0.89 -18.23 -36.74
C ASN A 124 0.44 -16.86 -37.28
N LYS A 125 -0.09 -16.81 -38.52
CA LYS A 125 -0.57 -15.56 -39.16
C LYS A 125 -1.53 -14.78 -38.25
N GLN A 126 -2.44 -15.48 -37.57
CA GLN A 126 -3.44 -14.88 -36.69
C GLN A 126 -2.82 -14.27 -35.42
N ALA A 127 -1.78 -14.89 -34.85
CA ALA A 127 -1.05 -14.34 -33.71
C ALA A 127 -0.28 -13.06 -34.08
N LEU A 128 0.35 -13.02 -35.27
CA LEU A 128 1.00 -11.81 -35.76
C LEU A 128 -0.02 -10.70 -36.03
N LEU A 129 -1.15 -11.04 -36.68
CA LEU A 129 -2.25 -10.13 -36.94
C LEU A 129 -2.80 -9.51 -35.64
N ALA A 130 -3.10 -10.34 -34.64
CA ALA A 130 -3.63 -9.87 -33.36
C ALA A 130 -2.69 -8.89 -32.64
N ARG A 131 -1.37 -9.12 -32.70
CA ARG A 131 -0.39 -8.20 -32.09
C ARG A 131 -0.31 -6.87 -32.82
N VAL A 132 -0.25 -6.88 -34.15
CA VAL A 132 -0.25 -5.63 -34.93
C VAL A 132 -1.57 -4.88 -34.73
N ALA A 133 -2.70 -5.58 -34.74
CA ALA A 133 -4.01 -4.99 -34.44
C ALA A 133 -4.05 -4.38 -33.03
N GLY A 134 -3.45 -5.04 -32.03
CA GLY A 134 -3.29 -4.50 -30.68
C GLY A 134 -2.48 -3.20 -30.63
N VAL A 135 -1.37 -3.11 -31.37
CA VAL A 135 -0.60 -1.86 -31.48
C VAL A 135 -1.41 -0.76 -32.16
N LEU A 136 -2.09 -1.07 -33.27
CA LEU A 136 -2.93 -0.10 -33.98
C LEU A 136 -4.11 0.40 -33.14
N ALA A 137 -4.73 -0.47 -32.34
CA ALA A 137 -5.77 -0.10 -31.39
C ALA A 137 -5.22 0.77 -30.25
N SER A 138 -4.05 0.42 -29.70
CA SER A 138 -3.41 1.21 -28.63
C SER A 138 -2.98 2.61 -29.09
N GLN A 139 -2.64 2.74 -30.37
CA GLN A 139 -2.22 3.98 -31.00
C GLN A 139 -3.37 4.66 -31.76
N GLU A 140 -4.61 4.21 -31.62
CA GLU A 140 -5.74 4.79 -32.30
C GLU A 140 -5.86 6.28 -31.94
N ASN A 141 -5.96 7.15 -32.95
CA ASN A 141 -5.95 8.62 -32.82
C ASN A 141 -4.64 9.25 -32.29
N ALA A 142 -3.57 8.48 -32.06
CA ALA A 142 -2.30 8.99 -31.56
C ALA A 142 -1.27 9.35 -32.65
N TRP A 143 -1.44 8.83 -33.87
CA TRP A 143 -0.61 9.08 -35.06
C TRP A 143 -1.48 9.54 -36.24
N GLY A 144 -0.87 10.23 -37.22
CA GLY A 144 -1.56 10.72 -38.42
C GLY A 144 -2.51 11.92 -38.24
N LYS A 145 -3.03 12.16 -37.03
CA LYS A 145 -3.80 13.37 -36.66
C LYS A 145 -2.89 14.42 -36.03
N VAL A 146 -2.49 15.42 -36.82
CA VAL A 146 -1.66 16.54 -36.36
C VAL A 146 -2.50 17.54 -35.54
N LYS A 147 -1.95 18.02 -34.43
CA LYS A 147 -2.60 19.04 -33.57
C LYS A 147 -2.93 20.32 -34.33
N LYS A 148 -4.21 20.73 -34.31
CA LYS A 148 -4.72 21.97 -34.95
C LYS A 148 -3.98 23.24 -34.49
N SER A 149 -3.42 23.23 -33.27
CA SER A 149 -2.64 24.34 -32.70
C SER A 149 -1.35 24.65 -33.46
N LEU A 150 -0.78 23.68 -34.18
CA LEU A 150 0.45 23.87 -34.96
C LEU A 150 0.21 24.59 -36.29
N ARG A 151 -1.06 24.76 -36.68
CA ARG A 151 -1.47 25.57 -37.83
C ARG A 151 -1.58 27.06 -37.50
N ARG A 152 -1.31 27.45 -36.24
CA ARG A 152 -1.23 28.84 -35.77
C ARG A 152 0.22 29.18 -35.46
N PRO A 153 0.73 30.37 -35.80
CA PRO A 153 2.12 30.73 -35.51
C PRO A 153 2.35 30.74 -33.99
N ARG A 154 3.42 30.06 -33.54
CA ARG A 154 3.89 30.05 -32.16
C ARG A 154 5.35 30.51 -32.10
N GLY A 155 5.79 30.92 -30.90
CA GLY A 155 7.14 31.38 -30.59
C GLY A 155 8.25 30.37 -30.87
N PRO A 156 9.51 30.67 -30.49
CA PRO A 156 10.68 29.92 -30.94
C PRO A 156 10.60 28.44 -30.58
N VAL A 157 10.75 27.60 -31.60
CA VAL A 157 10.72 26.14 -31.51
C VAL A 157 12.14 25.63 -31.27
N ARG A 158 12.34 24.83 -30.21
CA ARG A 158 13.59 24.10 -29.97
C ARG A 158 13.61 22.83 -30.80
N VAL A 159 14.66 22.63 -31.58
CA VAL A 159 14.92 21.40 -32.35
C VAL A 159 16.08 20.67 -31.67
N PRO A 160 15.93 19.38 -31.32
CA PRO A 160 17.02 18.57 -30.82
C PRO A 160 18.18 18.55 -31.82
N LYS A 161 19.39 18.90 -31.37
CA LYS A 161 20.59 18.87 -32.21
C LYS A 161 21.29 17.53 -31.98
N VAL A 162 21.61 16.81 -33.06
CA VAL A 162 22.40 15.57 -32.98
C VAL A 162 23.73 15.91 -32.33
N THR A 163 23.96 15.43 -31.11
CA THR A 163 25.29 15.41 -30.52
C THR A 163 26.12 14.47 -31.37
N ALA A 164 27.03 15.04 -32.17
CA ALA A 164 28.00 14.28 -32.92
C ALA A 164 28.71 13.32 -31.96
N VAL A 165 28.67 12.04 -32.32
CA VAL A 165 29.36 10.93 -31.68
C VAL A 165 30.80 11.37 -31.35
N ALA A 166 31.06 11.64 -30.07
CA ALA A 166 32.40 11.56 -29.53
C ALA A 166 32.91 10.13 -29.83
N PRO A 167 34.20 9.95 -30.15
CA PRO A 167 34.72 8.63 -30.53
C PRO A 167 34.28 7.61 -29.49
N ALA A 168 33.82 6.47 -29.99
CA ALA A 168 33.20 5.39 -29.24
C ALA A 168 33.73 5.29 -27.80
N PRO A 169 32.85 5.16 -26.78
CA PRO A 169 33.33 4.63 -25.52
C PRO A 169 34.06 3.33 -25.86
N LYS A 170 35.30 3.22 -25.42
CA LYS A 170 36.08 2.00 -25.57
C LYS A 170 35.17 0.88 -25.08
N ILE A 171 34.98 -0.14 -25.91
CA ILE A 171 34.38 -1.39 -25.47
C ILE A 171 35.20 -1.79 -24.25
N PRO A 172 34.61 -1.92 -23.05
CA PRO A 172 35.37 -2.30 -21.88
C PRO A 172 36.01 -3.66 -22.19
N GLU A 173 37.33 -3.75 -22.07
CA GLU A 173 38.07 -4.96 -22.47
C GLU A 173 37.88 -6.10 -21.46
N THR A 174 37.22 -5.84 -20.33
CA THR A 174 37.01 -6.79 -19.24
C THR A 174 35.59 -6.74 -18.64
N VAL A 175 35.15 -7.92 -18.19
CA VAL A 175 33.86 -8.20 -17.50
C VAL A 175 33.65 -7.29 -16.30
N GLU A 176 34.72 -7.06 -15.54
CA GLU A 176 34.72 -6.24 -14.33
C GLU A 176 34.42 -4.77 -14.65
N GLU A 177 34.91 -4.26 -15.78
CA GLU A 177 34.70 -2.86 -16.20
C GLU A 177 33.29 -2.64 -16.77
N THR A 178 32.72 -3.63 -17.47
CA THR A 178 31.30 -3.61 -17.88
C THR A 178 30.33 -3.67 -16.71
N VAL A 179 30.62 -4.51 -15.71
CA VAL A 179 29.77 -4.65 -14.52
C VAL A 179 29.89 -3.40 -13.65
N SER A 180 31.09 -2.83 -13.48
CA SER A 180 31.27 -1.60 -12.70
C SER A 180 30.57 -0.40 -13.34
N THR A 181 30.69 -0.22 -14.66
CA THR A 181 29.99 0.86 -15.37
C THR A 181 28.47 0.70 -15.32
N PHE A 182 27.97 -0.54 -15.41
CA PHE A 182 26.54 -0.81 -15.26
C PHE A 182 26.01 -0.48 -13.85
N VAL A 183 26.76 -0.85 -12.80
CA VAL A 183 26.40 -0.55 -11.40
C VAL A 183 26.45 0.96 -11.13
N ASP A 184 27.45 1.67 -11.66
CA ASP A 184 27.57 3.12 -11.53
C ASP A 184 26.42 3.86 -12.24
N ASP A 185 26.03 3.39 -13.43
CA ASP A 185 24.90 3.95 -14.19
C ASP A 185 23.53 3.65 -13.53
N HIS A 186 23.45 2.60 -12.70
CA HIS A 186 22.22 2.16 -12.03
C HIS A 186 22.32 2.20 -10.50
N SER A 187 22.81 3.34 -9.97
CA SER A 187 22.96 3.57 -8.52
C SER A 187 21.65 3.52 -7.71
N GLU A 188 20.49 3.73 -8.34
CA GLU A 188 19.15 3.60 -7.71
C GLU A 188 18.53 2.20 -7.90
N GLY A 189 19.30 1.25 -8.45
CA GLY A 189 18.86 -0.08 -8.85
C GLY A 189 18.56 -0.20 -10.34
N TRP A 190 18.56 -1.42 -10.87
CA TRP A 190 18.30 -1.74 -12.27
C TRP A 190 17.10 -2.68 -12.41
N THR A 191 16.44 -2.66 -13.57
CA THR A 191 15.32 -3.55 -13.85
C THR A 191 15.81 -4.89 -14.42
N TYR A 192 14.95 -5.91 -14.41
CA TYR A 192 15.25 -7.21 -15.02
C TYR A 192 15.56 -7.09 -16.52
N GLU A 193 14.93 -6.15 -17.23
CA GLU A 193 15.23 -5.91 -18.65
C GLU A 193 16.64 -5.36 -18.83
N ASP A 194 17.13 -4.55 -17.88
CA ASP A 194 18.49 -4.00 -17.88
C ASP A 194 19.53 -5.08 -17.52
N GLU A 195 19.21 -5.98 -16.59
CA GLU A 195 20.08 -7.13 -16.24
C GLU A 195 20.17 -8.14 -17.38
N VAL A 196 19.06 -8.41 -18.08
CA VAL A 196 19.05 -9.26 -19.28
C VAL A 196 19.83 -8.58 -20.41
N SER A 197 19.71 -7.26 -20.56
CA SER A 197 20.52 -6.49 -21.51
C SER A 197 22.02 -6.60 -21.17
N LEU A 198 22.40 -6.47 -19.90
CA LEU A 198 23.78 -6.63 -19.45
C LEU A 198 24.29 -8.05 -19.73
N LYS A 199 23.48 -9.08 -19.48
CA LYS A 199 23.81 -10.48 -19.78
C LYS A 199 23.98 -10.72 -21.28
N GLU A 200 23.16 -10.09 -22.11
CA GLU A 200 23.32 -10.11 -23.58
C GLU A 200 24.58 -9.37 -24.03
N ASP A 201 24.91 -8.24 -23.40
CA ASP A 201 26.11 -7.45 -23.68
C ASP A 201 27.39 -8.21 -23.28
N LEU A 202 27.38 -8.88 -22.13
CA LEU A 202 28.46 -9.75 -21.67
C LEU A 202 28.63 -11.01 -22.54
N ALA A 203 27.52 -11.58 -23.01
CA ALA A 203 27.56 -12.66 -23.99
C ALA A 203 28.17 -12.20 -25.33
N SER A 204 27.93 -10.95 -25.73
CA SER A 204 28.52 -10.35 -26.93
C SER A 204 30.03 -10.12 -26.80
N ILE A 205 30.53 -9.93 -25.57
CA ILE A 205 31.96 -9.78 -25.22
C ILE A 205 32.66 -11.15 -25.11
N GLY A 206 31.93 -12.26 -25.25
CA GLY A 206 32.46 -13.62 -25.27
C GLY A 206 32.43 -14.33 -23.91
N HIS A 207 31.68 -13.81 -22.94
CA HIS A 207 31.43 -14.49 -21.69
C HIS A 207 30.39 -15.60 -21.88
N ASP A 208 30.70 -16.82 -21.43
CA ASP A 208 29.73 -17.92 -21.47
C ASP A 208 28.75 -17.81 -20.29
N VAL A 209 27.69 -17.02 -20.49
CA VAL A 209 26.57 -16.82 -19.54
C VAL A 209 25.68 -18.08 -19.45
N SER A 210 25.90 -19.07 -20.32
CA SER A 210 25.16 -20.34 -20.32
C SER A 210 25.66 -21.35 -19.27
N SER A 211 26.85 -21.13 -18.72
CA SER A 211 27.44 -21.97 -17.69
C SER A 211 27.01 -21.48 -16.31
N SER A 212 26.37 -22.35 -15.53
CA SER A 212 25.87 -22.05 -14.18
C SER A 212 26.94 -21.59 -13.20
N GLN A 213 28.21 -21.92 -13.43
CA GLN A 213 29.34 -21.46 -12.61
C GLN A 213 29.74 -20.02 -12.95
N SER A 214 29.63 -19.63 -14.23
CA SER A 214 29.90 -18.28 -14.70
C SER A 214 28.81 -17.30 -14.26
N ASP A 215 27.54 -17.73 -14.33
CA ASP A 215 26.38 -16.94 -13.93
C ASP A 215 26.40 -16.70 -12.40
N ALA A 216 26.77 -17.71 -11.61
CA ALA A 216 26.96 -17.56 -10.17
C ALA A 216 28.11 -16.60 -9.82
N ALA A 217 29.24 -16.66 -10.53
CA ALA A 217 30.36 -15.73 -10.32
C ALA A 217 30.01 -14.30 -10.74
N LEU A 218 29.19 -14.14 -11.79
CA LEU A 218 28.65 -12.85 -12.22
C LEU A 218 27.68 -12.27 -11.18
N GLU A 219 26.82 -13.12 -10.62
CA GLU A 219 25.87 -12.74 -9.56
C GLU A 219 26.61 -12.32 -8.27
N ASP A 220 27.70 -13.00 -7.93
CA ASP A 220 28.58 -12.66 -6.80
C ASP A 220 29.33 -11.33 -7.02
N GLN A 221 29.64 -10.99 -8.28
CA GLN A 221 30.25 -9.69 -8.63
C GLN A 221 29.24 -8.54 -8.72
N LEU A 222 28.01 -8.82 -9.16
CA LEU A 222 26.88 -7.86 -9.17
C LEU A 222 26.37 -7.56 -7.75
N ARG A 223 26.54 -8.50 -6.83
CA ARG A 223 26.33 -8.32 -5.39
C ARG A 223 27.66 -8.48 -4.65
N PRO A 224 28.55 -7.48 -4.66
CA PRO A 224 29.60 -7.46 -3.65
C PRO A 224 28.90 -7.55 -2.28
N GLU A 225 29.39 -8.40 -1.37
CA GLU A 225 28.83 -8.52 -0.02
C GLU A 225 28.53 -7.11 0.51
N LEU A 226 27.24 -6.81 0.64
CA LEU A 226 26.77 -5.48 0.99
C LEU A 226 27.23 -5.20 2.42
N THR A 227 28.38 -4.56 2.52
CA THR A 227 28.77 -3.73 3.64
C THR A 227 27.56 -2.86 3.96
N GLN A 228 26.93 -3.13 5.12
CA GLN A 228 25.75 -2.47 5.69
C GLN A 228 25.36 -1.18 4.94
N ALA A 229 24.53 -1.30 3.91
CA ALA A 229 23.93 -0.14 3.29
C ALA A 229 22.98 0.46 4.34
N SER A 230 23.41 1.57 4.94
CA SER A 230 22.58 2.39 5.80
C SER A 230 21.31 2.74 5.03
N THR A 231 20.17 2.35 5.58
CA THR A 231 18.85 2.81 5.15
C THR A 231 18.86 4.32 5.10
N SER A 232 19.02 4.91 3.90
CA SER A 232 19.02 6.36 3.74
C SER A 232 17.59 6.87 3.87
N VAL A 233 17.19 7.15 5.10
CA VAL A 233 16.04 8.00 5.40
C VAL A 233 16.35 9.39 4.80
N PRO A 234 15.37 10.09 4.19
CA PRO A 234 15.58 11.47 3.75
C PRO A 234 16.15 12.32 4.91
N PRO A 235 17.13 13.21 4.68
CA PRO A 235 17.70 14.03 5.74
C PRO A 235 16.61 14.98 6.25
N MET A 236 15.98 14.59 7.35
CA MET A 236 14.99 15.42 8.02
C MET A 236 15.76 16.40 8.90
N ILE A 237 15.60 17.70 8.62
CA ILE A 237 16.34 18.78 9.29
C ILE A 237 16.01 18.73 10.79
N GLN A 238 16.93 18.15 11.56
CA GLN A 238 17.13 18.47 12.97
C GLN A 238 18.63 18.55 13.18
N HIS A 239 19.08 19.70 13.67
CA HIS A 239 20.47 20.07 13.89
C HIS A 239 21.33 18.89 14.31
N THR A 240 22.09 18.34 13.35
CA THR A 240 23.22 17.49 13.63
C THR A 240 24.35 18.42 14.08
N SER A 241 24.51 18.58 15.39
CA SER A 241 25.81 18.99 15.93
C SER A 241 26.77 17.81 15.71
N GLU A 242 27.23 17.65 14.46
CA GLU A 242 28.30 16.73 14.13
C GLU A 242 29.55 17.19 14.88
N GLY A 243 29.95 16.43 15.90
CA GLY A 243 31.32 16.48 16.42
C GLY A 243 31.56 17.21 17.75
N GLU A 244 30.62 17.23 18.70
CA GLU A 244 31.02 17.49 20.09
C GLU A 244 31.48 16.18 20.76
N PRO A 245 32.70 16.11 21.33
CA PRO A 245 33.09 14.98 22.16
C PRO A 245 32.16 14.93 23.37
N HIS A 246 31.27 13.94 23.38
CA HIS A 246 30.37 13.71 24.49
C HIS A 246 31.19 13.38 25.75
N SER A 247 30.69 13.79 26.93
CA SER A 247 31.28 13.35 28.18
C SER A 247 31.15 11.83 28.32
N LEU A 248 32.03 11.21 29.09
CA LEU A 248 32.00 9.75 29.33
C LEU A 248 30.62 9.29 29.82
N GLU A 249 29.96 10.10 30.65
CA GLU A 249 28.60 9.84 31.16
C GLU A 249 27.56 9.79 30.04
N ILE A 250 27.62 10.71 29.07
CA ILE A 250 26.72 10.74 27.91
C ILE A 250 26.98 9.53 27.00
N GLU A 251 28.25 9.19 26.75
CA GLU A 251 28.58 8.02 25.94
C GLU A 251 28.10 6.71 26.58
N THR A 252 28.24 6.57 27.90
CA THR A 252 27.70 5.41 28.61
C THR A 252 26.19 5.32 28.53
N ALA A 253 25.49 6.45 28.66
CA ALA A 253 24.03 6.49 28.54
C ALA A 253 23.55 6.17 27.11
N LEU A 254 24.28 6.63 26.08
CA LEU A 254 24.00 6.29 24.69
C LEU A 254 24.29 4.82 24.38
N MET A 255 25.31 4.21 25.00
CA MET A 255 25.56 2.77 24.90
C MET A 255 24.44 1.96 25.54
N GLU A 256 24.01 2.29 26.76
CA GLU A 256 22.89 1.61 27.44
C GLU A 256 21.59 1.73 26.62
N LEU A 257 21.33 2.91 26.06
CA LEU A 257 20.19 3.15 25.18
C LEU A 257 20.27 2.30 23.90
N ARG A 258 21.46 2.10 23.32
CA ARG A 258 21.65 1.21 22.15
C ARG A 258 21.40 -0.26 22.49
N GLU A 259 21.84 -0.71 23.66
CA GLU A 259 21.62 -2.08 24.14
C GLU A 259 20.13 -2.38 24.40
N ARG A 260 19.36 -1.39 24.86
CA ARG A 260 17.93 -1.51 25.19
C ARG A 260 16.99 -0.92 24.13
N THR A 261 17.45 -0.82 22.88
CA THR A 261 16.66 -0.29 21.75
C THR A 261 15.33 -1.01 21.55
N ALA A 262 15.28 -2.32 21.77
CA ALA A 262 14.05 -3.11 21.61
C ALA A 262 12.92 -2.68 22.58
N GLU A 263 13.26 -2.30 23.82
CA GLU A 263 12.30 -1.80 24.81
C GLU A 263 11.73 -0.45 24.34
N ILE A 264 12.60 0.44 23.88
CA ILE A 264 12.21 1.76 23.37
C ILE A 264 11.32 1.60 22.14
N HIS A 265 11.68 0.72 21.19
CA HIS A 265 10.85 0.46 20.00
C HIS A 265 9.47 -0.09 20.37
N ALA A 266 9.37 -0.99 21.35
CA ALA A 266 8.07 -1.49 21.80
C ALA A 266 7.19 -0.37 22.37
N MET A 267 7.72 0.41 23.31
CA MET A 267 6.99 1.53 23.90
C MET A 267 6.67 2.63 22.89
N ALA A 268 7.57 2.88 21.94
CA ALA A 268 7.36 3.86 20.89
C ALA A 268 6.24 3.42 19.94
N ARG A 269 6.09 2.12 19.64
CA ARG A 269 4.93 1.62 18.87
C ARG A 269 3.61 1.89 19.62
N ASP A 270 3.57 1.62 20.93
CA ASP A 270 2.38 1.90 21.75
C ASP A 270 2.04 3.40 21.77
N PHE A 271 3.06 4.26 21.87
CA PHE A 271 2.90 5.71 21.75
C PHE A 271 2.33 6.12 20.38
N LEU A 272 2.86 5.57 19.29
CA LEU A 272 2.41 5.84 17.92
C LEU A 272 1.00 5.33 17.61
N MET A 273 0.46 4.39 18.40
CA MET A 273 -0.94 3.97 18.29
C MET A 273 -1.93 5.04 18.80
N VAL A 274 -1.51 5.84 19.77
CA VAL A 274 -2.38 6.83 20.45
C VAL A 274 -2.10 8.26 19.99
N SER A 275 -0.86 8.54 19.58
CA SER A 275 -0.37 9.88 19.31
C SER A 275 0.54 9.93 18.08
N SER A 276 0.85 11.13 17.59
CA SER A 276 1.63 11.33 16.38
C SER A 276 2.95 12.05 16.65
N THR A 277 3.95 11.79 15.82
CA THR A 277 5.25 12.48 15.86
C THR A 277 5.17 13.97 15.55
N THR A 278 4.04 14.43 15.00
CA THR A 278 3.76 15.83 14.72
C THR A 278 3.43 16.65 15.98
N ASN A 279 2.96 16.01 17.06
CA ASN A 279 2.71 16.69 18.32
C ASN A 279 3.96 16.68 19.21
N GLN A 280 4.68 17.81 19.25
CA GLN A 280 5.91 17.93 20.02
C GLN A 280 5.69 17.84 21.53
N ASP A 281 4.54 18.27 22.03
CA ASP A 281 4.25 18.24 23.48
C ASP A 281 4.07 16.80 23.97
N ASP A 282 3.31 15.99 23.22
CA ASP A 282 3.10 14.57 23.53
C ASP A 282 4.41 13.77 23.36
N MET A 283 5.18 14.06 22.31
CA MET A 283 6.50 13.45 22.08
C MET A 283 7.45 13.71 23.25
N ASN A 284 7.54 14.95 23.72
CA ASN A 284 8.40 15.30 24.86
C ASN A 284 7.89 14.65 26.16
N ALA A 285 6.59 14.58 26.38
CA ALA A 285 6.00 13.91 27.54
C ALA A 285 6.32 12.40 27.54
N PHE A 286 6.25 11.75 26.38
CA PHE A 286 6.64 10.35 26.22
C PHE A 286 8.13 10.13 26.51
N ILE A 287 9.02 10.93 25.92
CA ILE A 287 10.48 10.80 26.15
C ILE A 287 10.82 11.03 27.64
N GLN A 288 10.12 11.96 28.30
CA GLN A 288 10.26 12.15 29.75
C GLN A 288 9.76 10.95 30.57
N SER A 289 8.72 10.25 30.11
CA SER A 289 8.19 9.06 30.79
C SER A 289 9.22 7.90 30.85
N LEU A 290 10.10 7.80 29.85
CA LEU A 290 11.17 6.79 29.80
C LEU A 290 12.18 6.93 30.94
N ARG A 291 12.25 8.09 31.59
CA ARG A 291 13.06 8.30 32.79
C ARG A 291 12.66 7.34 33.91
N SER A 292 11.36 7.07 34.05
CA SER A 292 10.85 6.14 35.07
C SER A 292 11.31 4.69 34.85
N GLN A 293 11.74 4.37 33.63
CA GLN A 293 12.23 3.05 33.21
C GLN A 293 13.76 2.93 33.20
N GLY A 294 14.45 3.94 33.74
CA GLY A 294 15.90 3.95 33.92
C GLY A 294 16.69 4.60 32.78
N PHE A 295 16.04 5.19 31.78
CA PHE A 295 16.75 5.89 30.71
C PHE A 295 17.13 7.32 31.12
N ALA A 296 18.37 7.74 30.85
CA ALA A 296 18.88 9.08 31.17
C ALA A 296 18.40 10.15 30.16
N THR A 297 17.08 10.28 29.97
CA THR A 297 16.47 11.20 29.01
C THR A 297 16.56 12.68 29.40
N ASP A 298 17.07 12.98 30.62
CA ASP A 298 17.45 14.34 31.04
C ASP A 298 18.64 14.89 30.22
N LEU A 299 19.47 14.02 29.64
CA LEU A 299 20.60 14.41 28.81
C LEU A 299 20.10 14.76 27.39
N PRO A 300 20.37 15.99 26.88
CA PRO A 300 19.89 16.41 25.56
C PRO A 300 20.28 15.47 24.41
N PRO A 301 21.50 14.89 24.36
CA PRO A 301 21.87 13.94 23.31
C PRO A 301 21.08 12.63 23.36
N VAL A 302 20.78 12.14 24.57
CA VAL A 302 19.97 10.92 24.77
C VAL A 302 18.53 11.19 24.37
N HIS A 303 17.98 12.35 24.78
CA HIS A 303 16.65 12.79 24.36
C HIS A 303 16.53 12.90 22.83
N GLN A 304 17.53 13.50 22.17
CA GLN A 304 17.57 13.60 20.71
C GLN A 304 17.69 12.24 20.04
N ALA A 305 18.50 11.33 20.58
CA ALA A 305 18.62 9.96 20.07
C ALA A 305 17.29 9.19 20.18
N VAL A 306 16.56 9.31 21.30
CA VAL A 306 15.21 8.75 21.44
C VAL A 306 14.25 9.36 20.43
N ALA A 307 14.22 10.69 20.30
CA ALA A 307 13.35 11.36 19.33
C ALA A 307 13.65 10.90 17.89
N GLN A 308 14.92 10.75 17.53
CA GLN A 308 15.33 10.25 16.22
C GLN A 308 14.86 8.80 16.01
N MET A 309 15.00 7.93 17.01
CA MET A 309 14.52 6.54 16.92
C MET A 309 13.00 6.48 16.74
N ILE A 310 12.22 7.29 17.46
CA ILE A 310 10.76 7.33 17.32
C ILE A 310 10.37 7.83 15.93
N MET A 311 11.03 8.88 15.41
CA MET A 311 10.75 9.39 14.06
C MET A 311 11.12 8.39 12.97
N GLU A 312 12.24 7.69 13.11
CA GLU A 312 12.63 6.62 12.19
C GLU A 312 11.62 5.46 12.24
N LEU A 313 11.17 5.11 13.43
CA LEU A 313 10.15 4.08 13.62
C LEU A 313 8.80 4.48 13.02
N ASP A 314 8.36 5.72 13.21
CA ASP A 314 7.12 6.25 12.60
C ASP A 314 7.20 6.23 11.08
N PHE A 315 8.33 6.65 10.50
CA PHE A 315 8.55 6.54 9.05
C PHE A 315 8.47 5.09 8.58
N ARG A 316 9.10 4.14 9.29
CA ARG A 316 9.03 2.71 8.97
C ARG A 316 7.59 2.18 9.06
N VAL A 317 6.87 2.48 10.14
CA VAL A 317 5.47 2.06 10.34
C VAL A 317 4.55 2.61 9.25
N GLN A 318 4.71 3.88 8.89
CA GLN A 318 3.94 4.48 7.79
C GLN A 318 4.27 3.83 6.44
N ASN A 319 5.56 3.56 6.19
CA ASN A 319 5.98 2.90 4.96
C ASN A 319 5.46 1.46 4.89
N GLU A 320 5.52 0.71 5.99
CA GLU A 320 4.94 -0.63 6.14
C GLU A 320 3.43 -0.63 5.91
N SER A 321 2.70 0.30 6.52
CA SER A 321 1.25 0.46 6.35
C SER A 321 0.87 0.80 4.90
N ASN A 322 1.58 1.77 4.30
CA ASN A 322 1.37 2.15 2.91
C ASN A 322 1.69 0.98 1.95
N ALA A 323 2.78 0.26 2.20
CA ALA A 323 3.22 -0.86 1.39
C ALA A 323 2.31 -2.10 1.53
N ALA A 324 1.65 -2.27 2.68
CA ALA A 324 0.66 -3.33 2.86
C ALA A 324 -0.54 -3.18 1.92
N ILE A 325 -0.95 -1.93 1.63
CA ILE A 325 -2.11 -1.60 0.79
C ILE A 325 -1.71 -1.37 -0.68
N ALA A 326 -0.48 -0.91 -0.92
CA ALA A 326 0.02 -0.62 -2.25
C ALA A 326 0.21 -1.90 -3.11
N LEU A 327 0.10 -1.72 -4.43
CA LEU A 327 0.49 -2.74 -5.39
C LEU A 327 2.02 -2.90 -5.37
N PRO A 328 2.55 -4.15 -5.52
CA PRO A 328 3.99 -4.37 -5.57
C PRO A 328 4.60 -3.53 -6.69
N GLN A 329 5.60 -2.73 -6.36
CA GLN A 329 6.24 -1.81 -7.30
C GLN A 329 7.47 -2.44 -7.97
N SER A 330 8.04 -3.50 -7.39
CA SER A 330 9.19 -4.24 -7.94
C SER A 330 8.95 -5.76 -8.03
N TRP A 331 9.74 -6.44 -8.87
CA TRP A 331 9.69 -7.89 -8.99
C TRP A 331 10.19 -8.59 -7.72
N SER A 332 11.26 -8.08 -7.11
CA SER A 332 11.81 -8.58 -5.84
C SER A 332 10.77 -8.48 -4.73
N GLU A 333 10.04 -7.37 -4.64
CA GLU A 333 8.93 -7.22 -3.70
C GLU A 333 7.79 -8.22 -3.98
N ARG A 334 7.43 -8.41 -5.26
CA ARG A 334 6.40 -9.40 -5.65
C ARG A 334 6.84 -10.84 -5.34
N GLU A 335 8.11 -11.16 -5.47
CA GLU A 335 8.66 -12.47 -5.14
C GLU A 335 8.77 -12.68 -3.63
N ALA A 336 9.21 -11.68 -2.89
CA ALA A 336 9.21 -11.67 -1.43
C ALA A 336 7.78 -11.83 -0.86
N LEU A 337 6.79 -11.17 -1.46
CA LEU A 337 5.38 -11.33 -1.10
C LEU A 337 4.84 -12.73 -1.44
N ARG A 338 5.23 -13.33 -2.57
CA ARG A 338 4.87 -14.72 -2.87
C ARG A 338 5.44 -15.69 -1.84
N ARG A 339 6.71 -15.51 -1.49
CA ARG A 339 7.36 -16.29 -0.42
C ARG A 339 6.66 -16.10 0.92
N PHE A 340 6.25 -14.87 1.26
CA PHE A 340 5.45 -14.61 2.45
C PHE A 340 4.14 -15.40 2.43
N GLU A 341 3.38 -15.37 1.33
CA GLU A 341 2.10 -16.09 1.23
C GLU A 341 2.28 -17.62 1.28
N GLU A 342 3.37 -18.16 0.74
CA GLU A 342 3.72 -19.59 0.84
C GLU A 342 3.93 -20.02 2.30
N VAL A 343 4.65 -19.19 3.08
CA VAL A 343 5.01 -19.51 4.46
C VAL A 343 3.96 -19.04 5.48
N ARG A 344 3.02 -18.19 5.08
CA ARG A 344 2.01 -17.57 5.96
C ARG A 344 1.26 -18.57 6.84
N SER A 345 0.92 -19.74 6.29
CA SER A 345 0.24 -20.80 7.05
C SER A 345 1.11 -21.33 8.19
N THR A 346 2.39 -21.57 7.93
CA THR A 346 3.36 -22.03 8.93
C THR A 346 3.63 -20.97 9.98
N LEU A 347 3.75 -19.70 9.59
CA LEU A 347 3.89 -18.58 10.52
C LEU A 347 2.71 -18.49 11.48
N ARG A 348 1.48 -18.67 10.97
CA ARG A 348 0.27 -18.65 11.80
C ARG A 348 0.29 -19.77 12.84
N ASP A 349 0.63 -20.99 12.44
CA ASP A 349 0.67 -22.14 13.34
C ASP A 349 1.79 -22.00 14.39
N ARG A 350 2.94 -21.39 14.03
CA ARG A 350 4.01 -21.08 14.99
C ARG A 350 3.64 -19.95 15.94
N LEU A 351 2.90 -18.95 15.47
CA LEU A 351 2.49 -17.79 16.25
C LEU A 351 1.66 -18.19 17.48
N GLU A 352 0.72 -19.12 17.35
CA GLU A 352 -0.06 -19.63 18.49
C GLU A 352 0.85 -20.21 19.58
N ASN A 353 1.88 -20.97 19.19
CA ASN A 353 2.86 -21.52 20.12
C ASN A 353 3.74 -20.44 20.78
N ILE A 354 4.14 -19.42 20.02
CA ILE A 354 4.95 -18.30 20.54
C ILE A 354 4.17 -17.48 21.56
N LEU A 355 2.90 -17.17 21.25
CA LEU A 355 2.02 -16.44 22.17
C LEU A 355 1.75 -17.25 23.44
N ALA A 356 1.59 -18.57 23.33
CA ALA A 356 1.47 -19.44 24.51
C ALA A 356 2.74 -19.48 25.36
N LEU A 357 3.93 -19.47 24.73
CA LEU A 357 5.21 -19.48 25.43
C LEU A 357 5.51 -18.13 26.13
N HIS A 358 5.02 -17.04 25.57
CA HIS A 358 5.25 -15.66 26.04
C HIS A 358 3.95 -14.94 26.45
N ALA A 359 3.03 -15.64 27.12
CA ALA A 359 1.69 -15.12 27.44
C ALA A 359 1.68 -13.80 28.25
N SER A 360 2.73 -13.51 29.02
CA SER A 360 2.82 -12.29 29.84
C SER A 360 3.68 -11.18 29.23
N ASP A 361 4.33 -11.40 28.09
CA ASP A 361 5.33 -10.48 27.52
C ASP A 361 5.21 -10.41 26.00
N VAL A 362 4.36 -9.48 25.55
CA VAL A 362 4.05 -9.24 24.14
C VAL A 362 5.30 -8.81 23.36
N VAL A 363 6.24 -8.11 24.01
CA VAL A 363 7.47 -7.63 23.35
C VAL A 363 8.37 -8.81 23.01
N LYS A 364 8.59 -9.73 23.95
CA LYS A 364 9.35 -10.96 23.67
C LYS A 364 8.65 -11.85 22.66
N ALA A 365 7.31 -11.96 22.73
CA ALA A 365 6.54 -12.69 21.74
C ALA A 365 6.74 -12.12 20.32
N ARG A 366 6.73 -10.79 20.17
CA ARG A 366 6.96 -10.12 18.88
C ARG A 366 8.38 -10.36 18.36
N MET A 367 9.40 -10.24 19.22
CA MET A 367 10.79 -10.50 18.82
C MET A 367 10.99 -11.95 18.37
N ALA A 368 10.43 -12.91 19.11
CA ALA A 368 10.48 -14.32 18.73
C ALA A 368 9.76 -14.58 17.39
N PHE A 369 8.65 -13.90 17.14
CA PHE A 369 7.92 -14.01 15.88
C PHE A 369 8.66 -13.38 14.68
N GLU A 370 9.35 -12.26 14.89
CA GLU A 370 10.25 -11.69 13.88
C GLU A 370 11.42 -12.62 13.55
N GLU A 371 12.01 -13.27 14.56
CA GLU A 371 13.09 -14.23 14.37
C GLU A 371 12.63 -15.44 13.56
N GLU A 372 11.45 -15.97 13.86
CA GLU A 372 10.80 -17.03 13.07
C GLU A 372 10.56 -16.62 11.61
N GLY A 373 10.21 -15.36 11.37
CA GLY A 373 10.15 -14.81 10.02
C GLY A 373 11.50 -14.84 9.30
N ARG A 374 12.60 -14.52 10.00
CA ARG A 374 13.97 -14.57 9.45
C ARG A 374 14.43 -15.99 9.19
N GLU A 375 14.15 -16.94 10.09
CA GLU A 375 14.47 -18.36 9.91
C GLU A 375 13.80 -18.94 8.66
N LEU A 376 12.59 -18.47 8.35
CA LEU A 376 11.85 -18.84 7.16
C LEU A 376 12.29 -18.08 5.90
N ASN A 377 13.40 -17.33 5.98
CA ASN A 377 14.03 -16.55 4.92
C ASN A 377 13.10 -15.46 4.33
N LEU A 378 12.28 -14.84 5.18
CA LEU A 378 11.55 -13.63 4.80
C LEU A 378 12.48 -12.42 4.91
N ASP A 379 12.50 -11.59 3.86
CA ASP A 379 13.25 -10.35 3.89
C ASP A 379 12.45 -9.24 4.57
N LEU A 380 12.70 -9.05 5.88
CA LEU A 380 12.06 -8.01 6.69
C LEU A 380 12.54 -6.60 6.36
N ARG A 381 13.52 -6.43 5.46
CA ARG A 381 13.91 -5.10 4.97
C ARG A 381 12.89 -4.56 3.98
N VAL A 382 12.11 -5.43 3.36
CA VAL A 382 11.02 -5.05 2.45
C VAL A 382 9.81 -4.60 3.29
N PRO A 383 9.39 -3.33 3.23
CA PRO A 383 8.31 -2.81 4.07
C PRO A 383 6.99 -3.57 3.90
N SER A 384 6.69 -4.02 2.68
CA SER A 384 5.47 -4.77 2.36
C SER A 384 5.42 -6.15 3.03
N VAL A 385 6.59 -6.77 3.28
CA VAL A 385 6.69 -8.06 3.98
C VAL A 385 6.71 -7.83 5.49
N SER A 386 7.52 -6.87 5.97
CA SER A 386 7.59 -6.50 7.39
C SER A 386 6.22 -6.09 7.93
N GLY A 387 5.53 -5.18 7.23
CA GLY A 387 4.20 -4.72 7.61
C GLY A 387 3.15 -5.83 7.63
N ARG A 388 3.19 -6.79 6.70
CA ARG A 388 2.28 -7.95 6.71
C ARG A 388 2.59 -8.93 7.83
N LEU A 389 3.87 -9.11 8.18
CA LEU A 389 4.27 -9.93 9.31
C LEU A 389 3.74 -9.32 10.61
N HIS A 390 3.98 -8.02 10.85
CA HIS A 390 3.48 -7.33 12.04
C HIS A 390 1.95 -7.28 12.08
N ALA A 391 1.29 -6.99 10.96
CA ALA A 391 -0.16 -7.02 10.89
C ALA A 391 -0.73 -8.41 11.22
N LEU A 392 -0.05 -9.49 10.83
CA LEU A 392 -0.45 -10.85 11.21
C LEU A 392 -0.34 -11.05 12.72
N PHE A 393 0.74 -10.58 13.35
CA PHE A 393 0.93 -10.65 14.79
C PHE A 393 -0.13 -9.85 15.55
N ASP A 394 -0.33 -8.59 15.17
CA ASP A 394 -1.26 -7.66 15.82
C ASP A 394 -2.70 -8.17 15.71
N LEU A 395 -3.11 -8.65 14.53
CA LEU A 395 -4.42 -9.24 14.32
C LEU A 395 -4.66 -10.46 15.23
N HIS A 396 -3.64 -11.29 15.47
CA HIS A 396 -3.81 -12.44 16.37
C HIS A 396 -3.92 -12.02 17.83
N ILE A 397 -3.23 -10.97 18.25
CA ILE A 397 -3.42 -10.41 19.59
C ILE A 397 -4.83 -9.85 19.73
N GLU A 398 -5.29 -9.03 18.78
CA GLU A 398 -6.65 -8.48 18.79
C GLU A 398 -7.72 -9.60 18.78
N ILE A 399 -7.51 -10.64 17.97
CA ILE A 399 -8.40 -11.81 17.96
C ILE A 399 -8.34 -12.54 19.31
N ALA A 400 -7.17 -12.74 19.90
CA ALA A 400 -7.05 -13.40 21.20
C ALA A 400 -7.71 -12.59 22.32
N GLU A 401 -7.54 -11.26 22.33
CA GLU A 401 -8.20 -10.36 23.26
C GLU A 401 -9.73 -10.38 23.06
N SER A 402 -10.19 -10.31 21.81
CA SER A 402 -11.60 -10.44 21.47
C SER A 402 -12.15 -11.81 21.88
N GLN A 403 -11.44 -12.90 21.62
CA GLN A 403 -11.85 -14.24 22.05
C GLN A 403 -11.91 -14.35 23.58
N ALA A 404 -10.97 -13.74 24.29
CA ALA A 404 -11.00 -13.65 25.75
C ALA A 404 -12.22 -12.87 26.25
N LEU A 405 -12.62 -11.79 25.56
CA LEU A 405 -13.86 -11.06 25.85
C LEU A 405 -15.12 -11.86 25.49
N HIS A 406 -15.04 -12.77 24.52
CA HIS A 406 -16.13 -13.64 24.10
C HIS A 406 -16.19 -14.99 24.84
N ASP A 407 -15.27 -15.23 25.79
CA ASP A 407 -15.33 -16.40 26.66
C ASP A 407 -16.63 -16.36 27.49
N PRO A 408 -17.48 -17.40 27.44
CA PRO A 408 -18.72 -17.44 28.21
C PRO A 408 -18.52 -17.20 29.71
N VAL A 409 -17.37 -17.60 30.29
CA VAL A 409 -17.05 -17.37 31.70
C VAL A 409 -16.75 -15.91 31.97
N VAL A 410 -15.99 -15.24 31.09
CA VAL A 410 -15.67 -13.81 31.21
C VAL A 410 -16.92 -12.97 31.04
N GLN A 411 -17.73 -13.25 30.01
CA GLN A 411 -18.99 -12.53 29.78
C GLN A 411 -19.98 -12.69 30.94
N ARG A 412 -20.07 -13.90 31.52
CA ARG A 412 -20.87 -14.18 32.71
C ARG A 412 -20.43 -13.31 33.89
N ARG A 413 -19.12 -13.30 34.17
CA ARG A 413 -18.56 -12.47 35.24
C ARG A 413 -18.82 -10.99 34.98
N GLU A 414 -18.65 -10.52 33.75
CA GLU A 414 -18.91 -9.12 33.40
C GLU A 414 -20.39 -8.74 33.59
N ARG A 415 -21.33 -9.61 33.23
CA ARG A 415 -22.77 -9.43 33.51
C ARG A 415 -23.07 -9.38 35.02
N MET A 416 -22.48 -10.27 35.81
CA MET A 416 -22.59 -10.22 37.28
C MET A 416 -22.03 -8.91 37.84
N MET A 417 -20.87 -8.49 37.35
CA MET A 417 -20.21 -7.25 37.76
C MET A 417 -21.06 -6.02 37.46
N ARG A 418 -21.70 -5.97 36.28
CA ARG A 418 -22.64 -4.91 35.89
C ARG A 418 -23.83 -4.80 36.85
N ILE A 419 -24.29 -5.93 37.39
CA ILE A 419 -25.42 -5.98 38.34
C ILE A 419 -25.00 -5.60 39.75
N LEU A 420 -23.83 -6.06 40.21
CA LEU A 420 -23.28 -5.69 41.51
C LEU A 420 -23.00 -4.19 41.57
N HIS A 421 -22.38 -3.63 40.52
CA HIS A 421 -22.01 -2.22 40.43
C HIS A 421 -23.16 -1.28 40.04
N ARG A 422 -24.33 -1.81 39.69
CA ARG A 422 -25.49 -1.00 39.31
C ARG A 422 -25.90 -0.07 40.45
N GLY A 423 -25.75 1.24 40.24
CA GLY A 423 -26.07 2.25 41.25
C GLY A 423 -25.10 2.31 42.43
N ALA A 424 -23.85 1.82 42.25
CA ALA A 424 -22.83 1.86 43.30
C ALA A 424 -22.40 3.24 43.77
N VAL A 425 -22.65 4.26 42.97
CA VAL A 425 -22.43 5.66 43.35
C VAL A 425 -23.32 6.08 44.53
N HIS A 426 -24.49 5.45 44.72
CA HIS A 426 -25.45 5.80 45.78
C HIS A 426 -25.39 4.87 47.00
N MET A 427 -24.43 3.95 47.05
CA MET A 427 -24.26 3.02 48.17
C MET A 427 -23.32 3.58 49.25
N PRO A 428 -23.56 3.26 50.53
CA PRO A 428 -22.62 3.56 51.60
C PRO A 428 -21.28 2.85 51.36
N GLU A 429 -20.20 3.45 51.86
CA GLU A 429 -18.82 3.02 51.62
C GLU A 429 -18.57 1.56 52.06
N ASN A 430 -19.20 1.13 53.16
CA ASN A 430 -19.12 -0.25 53.64
C ASN A 430 -19.68 -1.25 52.60
N GLU A 431 -20.80 -0.93 51.96
CA GLU A 431 -21.41 -1.79 50.94
C GLU A 431 -20.57 -1.81 49.66
N ARG A 432 -19.99 -0.67 49.27
CA ARG A 432 -19.03 -0.61 48.15
C ARG A 432 -17.80 -1.47 48.41
N MET A 433 -17.26 -1.42 49.62
CA MET A 433 -16.13 -2.27 50.03
C MET A 433 -16.49 -3.76 49.99
N THR A 434 -17.71 -4.14 50.37
CA THR A 434 -18.14 -5.54 50.23
C THR A 434 -18.25 -5.98 48.77
N ILE A 435 -18.66 -5.09 47.85
CA ILE A 435 -18.71 -5.39 46.42
C ILE A 435 -17.31 -5.54 45.85
N GLU A 436 -16.37 -4.64 46.17
CA GLU A 436 -14.98 -4.77 45.71
C GLU A 436 -14.32 -6.06 46.24
N ARG A 437 -14.64 -6.48 47.48
CA ARG A 437 -14.19 -7.77 48.02
C ARG A 437 -14.85 -8.97 47.34
N LEU A 438 -16.06 -8.82 46.81
CA LEU A 438 -16.80 -9.87 46.11
C LEU A 438 -16.32 -9.97 44.66
N GLU A 439 -15.99 -8.84 44.03
CA GLU A 439 -15.34 -8.73 42.72
C GLU A 439 -14.00 -9.46 42.69
N ARG A 440 -13.11 -9.16 43.64
CA ARG A 440 -11.80 -9.83 43.75
C ARG A 440 -11.91 -11.35 43.90
N ASN A 441 -13.02 -11.83 44.43
CA ASN A 441 -13.27 -13.24 44.74
C ASN A 441 -14.44 -13.83 43.93
N ILE A 442 -14.75 -13.26 42.76
CA ILE A 442 -15.97 -13.63 42.02
C ILE A 442 -15.99 -15.10 41.58
N ALA A 443 -14.83 -15.69 41.30
CA ALA A 443 -14.70 -17.12 41.00
C ALA A 443 -15.20 -18.01 42.16
N SER A 444 -14.86 -17.66 43.41
CA SER A 444 -15.33 -18.41 44.58
C SER A 444 -16.82 -18.22 44.84
N PHE A 445 -17.39 -17.07 44.46
CA PHE A 445 -18.83 -16.84 44.53
C PHE A 445 -19.57 -17.66 43.47
N GLU A 446 -19.03 -17.76 42.26
CA GLU A 446 -19.54 -18.60 41.18
C GLU A 446 -19.57 -20.08 41.57
N GLU A 447 -18.48 -20.62 42.12
CA GLU A 447 -18.42 -22.00 42.64
C GLU A 447 -19.43 -22.24 43.77
N LEU A 448 -19.60 -21.26 44.67
CA LEU A 448 -20.56 -21.35 45.77
C LEU A 448 -22.00 -21.41 45.25
N VAL A 449 -22.35 -20.56 44.28
CA VAL A 449 -23.68 -20.58 43.70
C VAL A 449 -23.90 -21.88 42.92
N GLN A 450 -22.91 -22.33 42.16
CA GLN A 450 -22.99 -23.59 41.43
C GLN A 450 -23.22 -24.78 42.37
N THR A 451 -22.45 -24.90 43.45
CA THR A 451 -22.61 -26.00 44.42
C THR A 451 -23.97 -25.98 45.12
N VAL A 452 -24.49 -24.79 45.45
CA VAL A 452 -25.83 -24.65 46.04
C VAL A 452 -26.91 -25.07 45.04
N LEU A 453 -26.79 -24.68 43.77
CA LEU A 453 -27.74 -25.04 42.72
C LEU A 453 -27.67 -26.53 42.34
N GLU A 454 -26.48 -27.13 42.30
CA GLU A 454 -26.29 -28.57 42.06
C GLU A 454 -26.90 -29.43 43.18
N SER A 455 -26.87 -28.94 44.42
CA SER A 455 -27.49 -29.62 45.57
C SER A 455 -29.02 -29.51 45.61
N GLY A 456 -29.60 -28.67 44.76
CA GLY A 456 -31.00 -28.30 44.78
C GLY A 456 -31.79 -28.86 43.61
N GLU A 457 -32.61 -29.89 43.85
CA GLU A 457 -33.39 -30.55 42.79
C GLU A 457 -34.52 -29.68 42.19
N ASP A 458 -35.01 -28.65 42.92
CA ASP A 458 -36.23 -27.88 42.58
C ASP A 458 -36.00 -26.37 42.35
N GLY A 459 -34.95 -25.98 41.62
CA GLY A 459 -34.73 -24.58 41.18
C GLY A 459 -34.45 -23.58 42.33
N PHE A 460 -34.28 -22.28 42.00
CA PHE A 460 -33.73 -21.26 42.90
C PHE A 460 -34.73 -20.68 43.92
N ASN A 461 -35.26 -21.55 44.77
CA ASN A 461 -36.26 -21.23 45.78
C ASN A 461 -35.70 -20.44 46.97
N GLU A 462 -36.59 -19.88 47.80
CA GLU A 462 -36.24 -19.04 48.96
C GLU A 462 -35.26 -19.72 49.95
N ALA A 463 -35.32 -21.05 50.08
CA ALA A 463 -34.38 -21.83 50.89
C ALA A 463 -32.95 -21.79 50.32
N GLN A 464 -32.78 -21.91 49.00
CA GLN A 464 -31.47 -21.83 48.34
C GLN A 464 -30.94 -20.40 48.34
N GLN A 465 -31.82 -19.41 48.14
CA GLN A 465 -31.48 -17.99 48.29
C GLN A 465 -30.95 -17.69 49.70
N ALA A 466 -31.59 -18.24 50.74
CA ALA A 466 -31.13 -18.09 52.11
C ALA A 466 -29.80 -18.79 52.37
N LEU A 467 -29.54 -19.95 51.74
CA LEU A 467 -28.26 -20.65 51.83
C LEU A 467 -27.12 -19.82 51.24
N VAL A 468 -27.28 -19.25 50.04
CA VAL A 468 -26.26 -18.38 49.41
C VAL A 468 -25.91 -17.20 50.33
N ILE A 469 -26.92 -16.51 50.88
CA ILE A 469 -26.71 -15.38 51.79
C ILE A 469 -26.01 -15.82 53.08
N ARG A 470 -26.46 -16.92 53.71
CA ARG A 470 -25.87 -17.43 54.96
C ARG A 470 -24.41 -17.86 54.77
N PHE A 471 -24.08 -18.46 53.64
CA PHE A 471 -22.70 -18.83 53.32
C PHE A 471 -21.81 -17.60 53.15
N LEU A 472 -22.28 -16.57 52.45
CA LEU A 472 -21.55 -15.31 52.31
C LEU A 472 -21.36 -14.58 53.65
N GLU A 473 -22.39 -14.56 54.50
CA GLU A 473 -22.28 -14.04 55.87
C GLU A 473 -21.25 -14.83 56.70
N SER A 474 -21.23 -16.17 56.58
CA SER A 474 -20.25 -17.02 57.27
C SER A 474 -18.79 -16.77 56.85
N LYS A 475 -18.60 -16.26 55.61
CA LYS A 475 -17.31 -15.86 55.06
C LYS A 475 -16.94 -14.41 55.40
N GLY A 476 -17.79 -13.71 56.15
CA GLY A 476 -17.57 -12.33 56.59
C GLY A 476 -17.96 -11.26 55.55
N TYR A 477 -18.88 -11.57 54.64
CA TYR A 477 -19.49 -10.60 53.74
C TYR A 477 -20.82 -10.09 54.32
N GLU A 478 -20.97 -8.77 54.47
CA GLU A 478 -22.21 -8.13 54.93
C GLU A 478 -23.22 -7.96 53.78
N VAL A 479 -23.73 -9.07 53.23
CA VAL A 479 -24.61 -9.07 52.05
C VAL A 479 -26.10 -8.93 52.36
N ASN A 480 -26.50 -9.01 53.63
CA ASN A 480 -27.89 -8.99 54.06
C ASN A 480 -28.41 -7.56 54.35
N THR A 481 -28.11 -6.65 53.43
CA THR A 481 -28.65 -5.29 53.43
C THR A 481 -29.74 -5.16 52.37
N ALA A 482 -30.61 -4.15 52.49
CA ALA A 482 -31.71 -3.93 51.55
C ALA A 482 -31.22 -3.66 50.10
N GLN A 483 -29.98 -3.20 49.93
CA GLN A 483 -29.38 -2.87 48.64
C GLN A 483 -28.58 -4.03 48.05
N LEU A 484 -27.80 -4.74 48.86
CA LEU A 484 -26.91 -5.81 48.40
C LEU A 484 -27.64 -7.14 48.22
N ARG A 485 -28.55 -7.50 49.14
CA ARG A 485 -29.26 -8.78 49.11
C ARG A 485 -29.97 -9.02 47.78
N PRO A 486 -30.76 -8.09 47.22
CA PRO A 486 -31.43 -8.31 45.94
C PRO A 486 -30.44 -8.47 44.77
N ARG A 487 -29.26 -7.84 44.82
CA ARG A 487 -28.27 -7.89 43.74
C ARG A 487 -27.47 -9.17 43.75
N VAL A 488 -27.06 -9.62 44.93
CA VAL A 488 -26.37 -10.91 45.11
C VAL A 488 -27.30 -12.06 44.68
N LEU A 489 -28.58 -12.00 45.04
CA LEU A 489 -29.57 -12.98 44.59
C LEU A 489 -29.86 -12.90 43.08
N ALA A 490 -29.92 -11.71 42.50
CA ALA A 490 -30.04 -11.56 41.05
C ALA A 490 -28.82 -12.11 40.30
N CYS A 491 -27.59 -11.89 40.80
CA CYS A 491 -26.37 -12.47 40.24
C CYS A 491 -26.39 -14.00 40.33
N ALA A 492 -26.80 -14.56 41.47
CA ALA A 492 -26.92 -16.00 41.66
C ALA A 492 -28.00 -16.63 40.74
N GLY A 493 -29.12 -15.92 40.52
CA GLY A 493 -30.16 -16.35 39.58
C GLY A 493 -29.70 -16.33 38.13
N ILE A 494 -28.94 -15.31 37.70
CA ILE A 494 -28.39 -15.25 36.33
C ILE A 494 -27.35 -16.34 36.11
N LEU A 495 -26.49 -16.59 37.10
CA LEU A 495 -25.57 -17.73 37.10
C LEU A 495 -26.31 -19.05 36.88
N GLY A 496 -27.39 -19.29 37.64
CA GLY A 496 -28.18 -20.50 37.49
C GLY A 496 -28.91 -20.61 36.16
N ALA A 497 -29.38 -19.50 35.59
CA ALA A 497 -30.00 -19.48 34.28
C ALA A 497 -29.00 -19.77 33.15
N GLU A 498 -27.77 -19.24 33.25
CA GLU A 498 -26.71 -19.46 32.26
C GLU A 498 -26.08 -20.85 32.33
N LEU A 499 -26.01 -21.44 33.53
CA LEU A 499 -25.56 -22.82 33.72
C LEU A 499 -26.66 -23.84 33.37
N GLY A 500 -27.87 -23.40 33.04
CA GLY A 500 -28.99 -24.26 32.64
C GLY A 500 -29.74 -24.90 33.80
N TYR A 501 -29.46 -24.49 35.04
CA TYR A 501 -30.16 -24.95 36.24
C TYR A 501 -31.50 -24.23 36.47
N LEU A 502 -31.71 -23.07 35.84
CA LEU A 502 -32.91 -22.24 35.99
C LEU A 502 -33.44 -21.77 34.63
N SER A 503 -34.75 -21.54 34.57
CA SER A 503 -35.33 -20.82 33.44
C SER A 503 -35.12 -19.29 33.59
N PRO A 504 -34.95 -18.50 32.51
CA PRO A 504 -34.81 -17.05 32.60
C PRO A 504 -35.99 -16.33 33.32
N SER A 505 -37.13 -17.01 33.47
CA SER A 505 -38.30 -16.56 34.24
C SER A 505 -38.16 -16.67 35.76
N GLU A 506 -37.26 -17.53 36.25
CA GLU A 506 -37.06 -17.82 37.68
C GLU A 506 -36.00 -16.93 38.35
N VAL A 507 -35.33 -16.07 37.58
CA VAL A 507 -34.32 -15.14 38.10
C VAL A 507 -34.98 -14.12 39.04
N PRO A 508 -34.53 -14.01 40.31
CA PRO A 508 -35.07 -13.02 41.24
C PRO A 508 -34.85 -11.62 40.70
N ARG A 509 -35.95 -10.90 40.48
CA ARG A 509 -35.92 -9.54 39.97
C ARG A 509 -35.47 -8.60 41.08
N ILE A 510 -34.54 -7.71 40.77
CA ILE A 510 -34.36 -6.49 41.56
C ILE A 510 -35.70 -5.73 41.50
N ALA A 511 -36.21 -5.28 42.64
CA ALA A 511 -37.55 -4.72 42.83
C ALA A 511 -38.01 -3.71 41.73
N PRO A 512 -39.32 -3.53 41.53
CA PRO A 512 -39.96 -3.32 40.22
C PRO A 512 -39.74 -1.90 39.68
N GLY A 513 -39.34 -1.79 38.41
CA GLY A 513 -39.29 -0.50 37.73
C GLY A 513 -38.28 -0.36 36.60
N VAL A 514 -37.43 -1.37 36.32
CA VAL A 514 -36.48 -1.26 35.21
C VAL A 514 -36.42 -2.56 34.42
N LEU A 515 -37.47 -2.77 33.63
CA LEU A 515 -37.31 -3.38 32.31
C LEU A 515 -36.84 -2.26 31.39
N VAL A 516 -35.56 -2.26 31.08
CA VAL A 516 -35.14 -1.88 29.73
C VAL A 516 -34.11 -2.92 29.36
N THR A 517 -34.44 -3.77 28.41
CA THR A 517 -33.43 -4.61 27.78
C THR A 517 -32.44 -3.68 27.07
N GLU A 518 -31.13 -3.96 27.10
CA GLU A 518 -30.11 -3.08 26.46
C GLU A 518 -30.46 -2.78 24.98
N THR A 519 -31.20 -3.68 24.31
CA THR A 519 -31.73 -3.51 22.95
C THR A 519 -32.80 -2.42 22.79
N GLU A 520 -33.55 -2.08 23.84
CA GLU A 520 -34.61 -1.03 23.78
C GLU A 520 -34.06 0.37 24.08
N VAL A 521 -32.97 0.49 24.84
CA VAL A 521 -32.29 1.79 25.09
C VAL A 521 -31.76 2.35 23.78
N ASP A 522 -31.13 1.54 22.95
CA ASP A 522 -30.59 1.98 21.66
C ASP A 522 -31.69 2.41 20.69
N ALA A 523 -32.83 1.71 20.67
CA ALA A 523 -33.99 2.09 19.85
C ALA A 523 -34.55 3.47 20.27
N ILE A 524 -34.68 3.71 21.57
CA ILE A 524 -35.16 4.98 22.13
C ILE A 524 -34.13 6.11 21.91
N VAL A 525 -32.84 5.82 22.02
CA VAL A 525 -31.76 6.77 21.72
C VAL A 525 -31.72 7.11 20.23
N THR A 526 -32.00 6.17 19.33
CA THR A 526 -32.13 6.44 17.90
C THR A 526 -33.36 7.28 17.57
N GLU A 527 -34.51 7.03 18.20
CA GLU A 527 -35.71 7.86 18.05
C GLU A 527 -35.50 9.27 18.61
N LEU A 528 -34.88 9.41 19.79
CA LEU A 528 -34.54 10.71 20.37
C LEU A 528 -33.51 11.47 19.52
N LYS A 529 -32.54 10.80 18.92
CA LYS A 529 -31.60 11.43 17.96
C LYS A 529 -32.32 11.87 16.68
N SER A 530 -33.30 11.11 16.18
CA SER A 530 -34.11 11.50 15.02
C SER A 530 -35.04 12.70 15.32
N LEU A 531 -35.64 12.74 16.51
CA LEU A 531 -36.44 13.87 16.97
C LEU A 531 -35.55 15.11 17.19
N ALA A 532 -34.36 14.95 17.78
CA ALA A 532 -33.40 16.05 17.93
C ALA A 532 -32.90 16.60 16.58
N ALA A 533 -32.78 15.75 15.55
CA ALA A 533 -32.48 16.18 14.19
C ALA A 533 -33.64 16.99 13.56
N SER A 534 -34.89 16.65 13.88
CA SER A 534 -36.08 17.37 13.38
C SER A 534 -36.28 18.77 14.00
N PHE A 535 -35.63 19.05 15.14
CA PHE A 535 -35.68 20.35 15.83
C PHE A 535 -34.46 21.25 15.58
N LYS A 536 -33.47 20.83 14.77
CA LYS A 536 -32.34 21.68 14.38
C LYS A 536 -32.79 22.66 13.27
N PRO A 537 -32.77 23.98 13.48
CA PRO A 537 -33.17 24.94 12.45
C PRO A 537 -32.15 24.94 11.31
N VAL A 538 -32.65 24.86 10.07
CA VAL A 538 -31.85 24.99 8.85
C VAL A 538 -31.32 26.42 8.76
N SER A 539 -30.03 26.59 9.00
CA SER A 539 -29.30 27.80 8.64
C SER A 539 -29.04 27.77 7.14
N ASN A 540 -29.81 28.55 6.38
CA ASN A 540 -29.47 28.91 5.01
C ASN A 540 -28.21 29.77 5.00
N GLU A 541 -27.07 29.17 4.72
CA GLU A 541 -25.93 29.88 4.15
C GLU A 541 -25.62 29.25 2.79
N VAL A 542 -25.91 30.02 1.74
CA VAL A 542 -25.52 29.75 0.37
C VAL A 542 -24.01 29.89 0.28
N HIS A 543 -23.29 28.80 0.05
CA HIS A 543 -21.89 28.82 -0.35
C HIS A 543 -21.74 28.10 -1.70
N GLU A 544 -20.99 28.75 -2.59
CA GLU A 544 -20.76 28.43 -4.00
C GLU A 544 -19.98 27.12 -4.27
N GLU A 545 -19.88 26.21 -3.31
CA GLU A 545 -19.08 24.97 -3.42
C GLU A 545 -19.86 23.80 -4.08
N GLU A 546 -21.19 23.83 -4.12
CA GLU A 546 -21.99 22.74 -4.72
C GLU A 546 -21.91 22.68 -6.26
N ALA A 547 -21.48 23.76 -6.93
CA ALA A 547 -21.36 23.79 -8.38
C ALA A 547 -20.14 23.00 -8.90
N GLU A 548 -19.00 23.06 -8.21
CA GLU A 548 -17.79 22.30 -8.60
C GLU A 548 -17.91 20.81 -8.29
N VAL A 549 -18.60 20.45 -7.19
CA VAL A 549 -18.86 19.05 -6.84
C VAL A 549 -19.84 18.43 -7.84
N ALA A 550 -20.87 19.16 -8.28
CA ALA A 550 -21.80 18.68 -9.30
C ALA A 550 -21.13 18.48 -10.68
N GLU A 551 -20.17 19.33 -11.06
CA GLU A 551 -19.39 19.18 -12.31
C GLU A 551 -18.43 17.99 -12.24
N SER A 552 -17.76 17.77 -11.10
CA SER A 552 -16.86 16.63 -10.89
C SER A 552 -17.60 15.27 -10.87
N VAL A 553 -18.82 15.24 -10.31
CA VAL A 553 -19.67 14.04 -10.27
C VAL A 553 -20.26 13.74 -11.65
N ALA A 554 -20.60 14.78 -12.44
CA ALA A 554 -21.03 14.61 -13.83
C ALA A 554 -19.91 14.05 -14.72
N ASP A 555 -18.68 14.56 -14.58
CA ASP A 555 -17.51 14.06 -15.32
C ASP A 555 -17.11 12.64 -14.91
N ALA A 556 -17.24 12.29 -13.62
CA ALA A 556 -17.02 10.94 -13.12
C ALA A 556 -18.08 9.95 -13.66
N SER A 557 -19.35 10.39 -13.71
CA SER A 557 -20.46 9.61 -14.29
C SER A 557 -20.28 9.39 -15.80
N ASP A 558 -19.84 10.41 -16.55
CA ASP A 558 -19.56 10.29 -17.98
C ASP A 558 -18.35 9.38 -18.27
N SER A 559 -17.34 9.39 -17.39
CA SER A 559 -16.20 8.47 -17.45
C SER A 559 -16.65 7.03 -17.19
N LEU A 560 -17.49 6.80 -16.19
CA LEU A 560 -18.08 5.49 -15.89
C LEU A 560 -18.97 4.98 -17.03
N ALA A 561 -19.77 5.83 -17.65
CA ALA A 561 -20.58 5.48 -18.82
C ALA A 561 -19.72 5.06 -20.02
N ARG A 562 -18.57 5.74 -20.24
CA ARG A 562 -17.60 5.35 -21.27
C ARG A 562 -16.87 4.04 -20.96
N VAL A 563 -16.54 3.77 -19.69
CA VAL A 563 -15.92 2.51 -19.28
C VAL A 563 -16.91 1.36 -19.42
N ARG A 564 -18.17 1.57 -19.02
CA ARG A 564 -19.24 0.58 -19.18
C ARG A 564 -19.50 0.25 -20.65
N GLY A 565 -19.56 1.25 -21.53
CA GLY A 565 -19.68 1.02 -22.98
C GLY A 565 -18.47 0.31 -23.62
N LYS A 566 -17.29 0.36 -23.00
CA LYS A 566 -16.12 -0.45 -23.41
C LYS A 566 -16.25 -1.89 -22.94
N ILE A 567 -16.74 -2.11 -21.73
CA ILE A 567 -17.00 -3.45 -21.18
C ILE A 567 -18.09 -4.15 -22.00
N ASP A 568 -19.20 -3.47 -22.29
CA ASP A 568 -20.29 -4.02 -23.10
C ASP A 568 -19.82 -4.41 -24.52
N ARG A 569 -18.88 -3.64 -25.11
CA ARG A 569 -18.24 -3.98 -26.40
C ARG A 569 -17.29 -5.16 -26.31
N VAL A 570 -16.58 -5.30 -25.19
CA VAL A 570 -15.71 -6.45 -24.93
C VAL A 570 -16.56 -7.70 -24.73
N ASP A 571 -17.67 -7.60 -24.02
CA ASP A 571 -18.61 -8.70 -23.83
C ASP A 571 -19.31 -9.09 -25.14
N GLU A 572 -19.64 -8.13 -26.02
CA GLU A 572 -20.14 -8.42 -27.37
C GLU A 572 -19.08 -9.13 -28.24
N LEU A 573 -17.81 -8.77 -28.11
CA LEU A 573 -16.69 -9.44 -28.79
C LEU A 573 -16.43 -10.84 -28.24
N LEU A 574 -16.51 -11.04 -26.92
CA LEU A 574 -16.37 -12.34 -26.28
C LEU A 574 -17.53 -13.28 -26.64
N ASN A 575 -18.75 -12.76 -26.73
CA ASN A 575 -19.92 -13.53 -27.18
C ASN A 575 -19.83 -13.92 -28.67
N ARG A 576 -19.16 -13.12 -29.52
CA ARG A 576 -18.87 -13.50 -30.91
C ARG A 576 -17.72 -14.50 -31.06
N LEU A 577 -16.83 -14.60 -30.07
CA LEU A 577 -15.73 -15.57 -30.02
C LEU A 577 -16.15 -16.94 -29.48
N ASN A 578 -17.23 -16.99 -28.69
CA ASN A 578 -17.80 -18.22 -28.13
C ASN A 578 -18.97 -18.80 -28.96
N GLY A 579 -19.24 -18.26 -30.15
CA GLY A 579 -20.23 -18.73 -31.10
C GLY A 579 -19.61 -19.39 -32.33
#